data_AF-A0A961JCC2-F1
#
_entry.id   AF-A0A961JCC2-F1
#
_cell.length_a   1.000
_cell.length_b   1.000
_cell.length_c   1.000
_cell.angle_alpha   90.00
_cell.angle_beta   90.00
_cell.angle_gamma   90.00
#
_symmetry.space_group_name_H-M   'P 1'
#
loop_
_entity.id
_entity.type
_entity.pdbx_description
1 polymer ?
#
loop_
_entity_poly.entity_id
_entity_poly.type
_entity_poly.pdbx_seq_one_letter_code
_entity_poly.pdbx_strand_id
1 'polypeptide(L)'
;MERPATPFTPDAPLRGFANPRHRLIAISGAAGLSGGIFYARIGSDILGLPPWLFAGLLYAAVIGLSAAIIFRFAPRFAGFVELTALSRLLIALTAAQAPDLAAAMTSSPALNATLVVAGAVAIRTVAASFADDRRGMPRLALSWDVGRVR
;
A
#
# COMPACT_ATOMS: atom_id res chain seq x y z
N MET A 1 -13.48 -15.36 29.90
CA MET A 1 -13.54 -13.96 29.45
C MET A 1 -13.06 -13.92 28.01
N GLU A 2 -13.98 -13.96 27.07
CA GLU A 2 -13.68 -13.85 25.64
C GLU A 2 -13.11 -12.45 25.36
N ARG A 3 -11.92 -12.39 24.76
CA ARG A 3 -11.40 -11.12 24.23
C ARG A 3 -12.36 -10.66 23.13
N PRO A 4 -12.96 -9.47 23.20
CA PRO A 4 -13.72 -8.94 22.07
C PRO A 4 -12.77 -8.85 20.88
N ALA A 5 -13.21 -9.38 19.72
CA ALA A 5 -12.51 -9.23 18.45
C ALA A 5 -12.24 -7.74 18.26
N THR A 6 -10.97 -7.34 18.29
CA THR A 6 -10.60 -5.93 18.24
C THR A 6 -11.10 -5.35 16.91
N PRO A 7 -12.05 -4.40 16.94
CA PRO A 7 -12.65 -3.86 15.74
C PRO A 7 -11.58 -3.02 15.06
N PHE A 8 -11.02 -3.54 13.97
CA PHE A 8 -10.15 -2.86 13.01
C PHE A 8 -9.42 -1.66 13.65
N THR A 9 -8.51 -1.90 14.59
CA THR A 9 -7.66 -0.82 15.11
C THR A 9 -6.80 -0.37 13.92
N PRO A 10 -7.00 0.85 13.40
CA PRO A 10 -6.19 1.37 12.32
C PRO A 10 -4.86 1.80 12.96
N ASP A 11 -4.04 0.81 13.31
CA ASP A 11 -2.75 1.06 13.92
C ASP A 11 -1.87 1.83 12.93
N ALA A 12 -1.05 2.68 13.55
CA ALA A 12 -0.20 3.73 13.01
C ALA A 12 0.24 3.60 11.52
N PRO A 13 0.42 4.75 10.83
CA PRO A 13 1.16 4.82 9.56
C PRO A 13 2.33 3.84 9.51
N LEU A 14 2.63 3.26 8.34
CA LEU A 14 3.91 2.56 8.15
C LEU A 14 5.02 3.47 8.71
N ARG A 15 5.64 3.07 9.83
CA ARG A 15 6.54 3.92 10.64
C ARG A 15 7.76 4.45 9.86
N GLY A 16 7.95 4.05 8.61
CA GLY A 16 9.05 4.44 7.74
C GLY A 16 8.95 5.85 7.13
N PHE A 17 7.77 6.47 7.08
CA PHE A 17 7.63 7.82 6.49
C PHE A 17 7.04 8.81 7.52
N ALA A 18 7.89 9.32 8.41
CA ALA A 18 7.49 10.28 9.44
C ALA A 18 6.88 11.57 8.86
N ASN A 19 7.17 11.92 7.60
CA ASN A 19 6.68 13.13 6.95
C ASN A 19 5.45 12.84 6.06
N PRO A 20 4.27 13.44 6.31
CA PRO A 20 3.07 13.25 5.50
C PRO A 20 3.25 13.65 4.04
N ARG A 21 4.18 14.57 3.73
CA ARG A 21 4.51 14.95 2.35
C ARG A 21 5.17 13.81 1.59
N HIS A 22 6.12 13.11 2.20
CA HIS A 22 6.78 11.96 1.58
C HIS A 22 5.82 10.79 1.37
N ARG A 23 4.88 10.57 2.30
CA ARG A 23 3.81 9.58 2.15
C ARG A 23 2.94 9.86 0.94
N LEU A 24 2.53 11.12 0.79
CA LEU A 24 1.70 11.53 -0.33
C LEU A 24 2.43 11.38 -1.67
N ILE A 25 3.71 11.76 -1.73
CA ILE A 25 4.55 11.58 -2.91
C ILE A 25 4.70 10.09 -3.24
N ALA A 26 4.96 9.24 -2.24
CA ALA A 26 5.10 7.80 -2.44
C ALA A 26 3.79 7.16 -2.97
N ILE A 27 2.64 7.51 -2.40
CA ILE A 27 1.33 7.01 -2.86
C ILE A 27 1.04 7.47 -4.29
N SER A 28 1.24 8.76 -4.56
CA SER A 28 0.97 9.34 -5.88
C SER A 28 1.91 8.77 -6.94
N GLY A 29 3.18 8.58 -6.59
CA GLY A 29 4.19 7.95 -7.44
C GLY A 29 3.88 6.49 -7.73
N ALA A 30 3.53 5.69 -6.70
CA ALA A 30 3.13 4.30 -6.87
C ALA A 30 1.87 4.15 -7.73
N ALA A 31 0.88 5.04 -7.52
CA ALA A 31 -0.31 5.14 -8.34
C ALA A 31 0.01 5.46 -9.80
N GLY A 32 0.86 6.46 -10.04
CA GLY A 32 1.24 6.86 -11.39
C GLY A 32 2.05 5.81 -12.12
N LEU A 33 3.02 5.18 -11.45
CA LEU A 33 3.78 4.06 -12.01
C LEU A 33 2.86 2.89 -12.36
N SER A 34 1.92 2.54 -11.48
CA SER A 34 0.92 1.51 -11.74
C SER A 34 0.09 1.82 -12.99
N GLY A 35 -0.44 3.04 -13.09
CA GLY A 35 -1.19 3.51 -14.27
C GLY A 35 -0.36 3.45 -15.55
N GLY A 36 0.90 3.88 -15.49
CA GLY A 36 1.81 3.82 -16.64
C GLY A 36 2.07 2.38 -17.10
N ILE A 37 2.36 1.47 -16.17
CA ILE A 37 2.65 0.07 -16.49
C ILE A 37 1.45 -0.61 -17.16
N PHE A 38 0.23 -0.39 -16.68
CA PHE A 38 -0.98 -1.00 -17.27
C PHE A 38 -1.22 -0.57 -18.71
N TYR A 39 -0.90 0.68 -19.05
CA TYR A 39 -1.17 1.26 -20.36
C TYR A 39 0.07 1.32 -21.27
N ALA A 40 1.23 0.83 -20.80
CA ALA A 40 2.50 0.78 -21.54
C ALA A 40 2.43 0.02 -22.87
N ARG A 41 1.49 -0.93 -22.98
CA ARG A 41 1.34 -1.79 -24.17
C ARG A 41 0.30 -1.27 -25.17
N ILE A 42 -0.35 -0.15 -24.91
CA ILE A 42 -1.35 0.42 -25.82
C ILE A 42 -0.64 1.37 -26.79
N GLY A 43 -0.65 1.02 -28.08
CA GLY A 43 0.02 1.76 -29.16
C GLY A 43 -0.81 2.87 -29.81
N SER A 44 -1.83 3.39 -29.15
CA SER A 44 -2.58 4.57 -29.60
C SER A 44 -1.94 5.83 -29.04
N ASP A 45 -2.23 7.02 -29.57
CA ASP A 45 -1.86 8.29 -28.92
C ASP A 45 -3.09 8.99 -28.35
N ILE A 46 -2.94 9.65 -27.21
CA ILE A 46 -4.01 10.47 -26.59
C ILE A 46 -3.46 11.89 -26.47
N LEU A 47 -4.04 12.83 -27.21
CA LEU A 47 -3.63 14.26 -27.20
C LEU A 47 -2.14 14.48 -27.49
N GLY A 48 -1.54 13.63 -28.35
CA GLY A 48 -0.11 13.70 -28.68
C GLY A 48 0.82 13.18 -27.58
N LEU A 49 0.28 12.56 -26.54
CA LEU A 49 1.06 11.87 -25.50
C LEU A 49 0.87 10.35 -25.59
N PRO A 50 1.92 9.58 -25.27
CA PRO A 50 1.78 8.15 -25.07
C PRO A 50 0.74 7.84 -23.98
N PRO A 51 -0.18 6.87 -24.18
CA PRO A 51 -1.27 6.56 -23.25
C PRO A 51 -0.77 6.19 -21.87
N TRP A 52 0.38 5.53 -21.79
CA TRP A 52 1.02 5.17 -20.53
C TRP A 52 1.39 6.40 -19.70
N LEU A 53 1.88 7.45 -20.36
CA LEU A 53 2.27 8.68 -19.67
C LEU A 53 1.01 9.44 -19.23
N PHE A 54 0.02 9.55 -20.11
CA PHE A 54 -1.27 10.17 -19.79
C PHE A 54 -1.98 9.46 -18.62
N ALA A 55 -2.11 8.13 -18.70
CA ALA A 55 -2.74 7.32 -17.66
C ALA A 55 -1.96 7.39 -16.34
N GLY A 56 -0.62 7.35 -16.39
CA GLY A 56 0.22 7.49 -15.21
C GLY A 56 0.04 8.84 -14.52
N LEU A 57 0.03 9.94 -15.27
CA LEU A 57 -0.21 11.27 -14.71
C LEU A 57 -1.61 11.41 -14.13
N LEU A 58 -2.63 10.92 -14.84
CA LEU A 58 -4.02 10.95 -14.38
C LEU A 58 -4.19 10.17 -13.08
N TYR A 59 -3.60 8.98 -12.99
CA TYR A 59 -3.64 8.16 -11.79
C TYR A 59 -2.92 8.82 -10.62
N ALA A 60 -1.72 9.36 -10.85
CA ALA A 60 -0.97 10.09 -9.83
C ALA A 60 -1.78 11.27 -9.28
N ALA A 61 -2.44 12.04 -10.15
CA ALA A 61 -3.24 13.19 -9.76
C ALA A 61 -4.50 12.78 -8.96
N VAL A 62 -5.31 11.86 -9.49
CA VAL A 62 -6.58 11.47 -8.87
C VAL A 62 -6.36 10.75 -7.54
N ILE A 63 -5.42 9.80 -7.50
CA ILE A 63 -5.13 9.01 -6.30
C ILE A 63 -4.36 9.85 -5.28
N GLY A 64 -3.43 10.69 -5.74
CA GLY A 64 -2.72 11.65 -4.88
C GLY A 64 -3.67 12.63 -4.22
N LEU A 65 -4.60 13.22 -4.96
CA LEU A 65 -5.62 14.11 -4.40
C LEU A 65 -6.51 13.39 -3.39
N SER A 66 -6.97 12.18 -3.74
CA SER A 66 -7.79 11.36 -2.84
C SER A 66 -7.04 11.03 -1.54
N ALA A 67 -5.76 10.67 -1.64
CA ALA A 67 -4.91 10.42 -0.48
C ALA A 67 -4.70 11.68 0.38
N ALA A 68 -4.53 12.85 -0.23
CA ALA A 68 -4.43 14.12 0.49
C ALA A 68 -5.70 14.42 1.29
N ILE A 69 -6.88 14.21 0.67
CA ILE A 69 -8.18 14.36 1.34
C ILE A 69 -8.29 13.38 2.51
N ILE A 70 -7.97 12.10 2.31
CA ILE A 70 -8.05 11.10 3.39
C ILE A 70 -7.09 11.44 4.53
N PHE A 71 -5.86 11.85 4.23
CA PHE A 71 -4.91 12.28 5.26
C PHE A 71 -5.40 13.50 6.06
N ARG A 72 -6.15 14.40 5.43
CA ARG A 72 -6.70 15.60 6.08
C ARG A 72 -7.93 15.32 6.94
N PHE A 73 -8.85 14.48 6.46
CA PHE A 73 -10.18 14.31 7.06
C PHE A 73 -10.38 12.98 7.78
N ALA A 74 -9.63 11.94 7.41
CA ALA A 74 -9.77 10.61 7.99
C ALA A 74 -8.40 9.94 8.16
N PRO A 75 -7.49 10.53 8.97
CA PRO A 75 -6.11 10.07 9.13
C PRO A 75 -6.00 8.63 9.65
N ARG A 76 -7.04 8.13 10.33
CA ARG A 76 -7.16 6.72 10.72
C ARG A 76 -7.06 5.75 9.54
N PHE A 77 -7.47 6.13 8.34
CA PHE A 77 -7.37 5.26 7.16
C PHE A 77 -6.05 5.39 6.41
N ALA A 78 -5.12 6.24 6.88
CA ALA A 78 -3.91 6.55 6.16
C ALA A 78 -3.05 5.31 5.86
N GLY A 79 -2.92 4.38 6.82
CA GLY A 79 -2.19 3.14 6.60
C GLY A 79 -2.85 2.22 5.56
N PHE A 80 -4.19 2.18 5.52
CA PHE A 80 -4.92 1.41 4.52
C PHE A 80 -4.73 1.97 3.10
N VAL A 81 -4.72 3.29 2.95
CA VAL A 81 -4.45 3.96 1.67
C VAL A 81 -3.04 3.62 1.17
N GLU A 82 -2.04 3.62 2.04
CA GLU A 82 -0.66 3.23 1.68
C GLU A 82 -0.59 1.79 1.19
N LEU A 83 -1.21 0.87 1.93
CA LEU A 83 -1.24 -0.55 1.56
C LEU A 83 -1.99 -0.79 0.24
N THR A 84 -3.05 -0.02 0.00
CA THR A 84 -3.81 -0.05 -1.25
C THR A 84 -2.93 0.42 -2.42
N ALA A 85 -2.18 1.51 -2.24
CA ALA A 85 -1.26 2.02 -3.26
C ALA A 85 -0.13 1.02 -3.56
N LEU A 86 0.46 0.43 -2.53
CA LEU A 86 1.49 -0.61 -2.66
C LEU A 86 0.95 -1.86 -3.34
N SER A 87 -0.22 -2.34 -2.92
CA SER A 87 -0.86 -3.49 -3.55
C SER A 87 -1.13 -3.24 -5.02
N ARG A 88 -1.59 -2.04 -5.39
CA ARG A 88 -1.86 -1.68 -6.79
C ARG A 88 -0.59 -1.67 -7.63
N LEU A 89 0.52 -1.19 -7.07
CA LEU A 89 1.82 -1.25 -7.73
C LEU A 89 2.30 -2.68 -7.93
N LEU A 90 2.20 -3.53 -6.91
CA LEU A 90 2.57 -4.95 -7.01
C LEU A 90 1.75 -5.68 -8.07
N ILE A 91 0.43 -5.44 -8.10
CA ILE A 91 -0.45 -6.03 -9.10
C ILE A 91 -0.14 -5.52 -10.51
N ALA A 92 0.21 -4.24 -10.67
CA ALA A 92 0.65 -3.72 -11.97
C ALA A 92 1.95 -4.39 -12.42
N LEU A 93 2.90 -4.62 -11.52
CA LEU A 93 4.15 -5.33 -11.82
C LEU A 93 3.89 -6.79 -12.20
N THR A 94 2.98 -7.49 -11.53
CA THR A 94 2.63 -8.86 -11.91
C THR A 94 1.88 -8.90 -13.24
N ALA A 95 0.95 -7.99 -13.48
CA ALA A 95 0.24 -7.86 -14.75
C ALA A 95 1.18 -7.53 -15.92
N ALA A 96 2.27 -6.79 -15.66
CA ALA A 96 3.30 -6.53 -16.68
C ALA A 96 3.99 -7.80 -17.18
N GLN A 97 4.12 -8.82 -16.31
CA GLN A 97 4.73 -10.11 -16.61
C GLN A 97 3.70 -11.16 -17.10
N ALA A 98 2.41 -10.97 -16.79
CA ALA A 98 1.33 -11.89 -17.12
C ALA A 98 0.24 -11.18 -17.96
N PRO A 99 0.32 -11.23 -19.31
CA PRO A 99 -0.62 -10.53 -20.20
C PRO A 99 -2.08 -10.93 -20.01
N ASP A 100 -2.34 -12.21 -19.72
CA ASP A 100 -3.71 -12.72 -19.50
C ASP A 100 -4.34 -12.10 -18.24
N LEU A 101 -3.54 -11.92 -17.19
CA LEU A 101 -3.96 -11.23 -15.97
C LEU A 101 -4.27 -9.77 -16.27
N ALA A 102 -3.42 -9.09 -17.04
CA ALA A 102 -3.67 -7.70 -17.44
C ALA A 102 -4.98 -7.57 -18.22
N ALA A 103 -5.27 -8.46 -19.16
CA ALA A 103 -6.51 -8.48 -19.94
C ALA A 103 -7.75 -8.77 -19.07
N ALA A 104 -7.67 -9.71 -18.13
CA ALA A 104 -8.75 -9.98 -17.18
C ALA A 104 -9.03 -8.77 -16.27
N MET A 105 -7.97 -8.05 -15.86
CA MET A 105 -8.08 -6.87 -15.01
C MET A 105 -8.61 -5.63 -15.72
N THR A 106 -8.31 -5.45 -17.01
CA THR A 106 -8.86 -4.34 -17.81
C THR A 106 -10.31 -4.59 -18.22
N SER A 107 -10.69 -5.84 -18.46
CA SER A 107 -12.07 -6.21 -18.78
C SER A 107 -13.03 -6.18 -17.60
N SER A 108 -12.52 -6.35 -16.36
CA SER A 108 -13.35 -6.32 -15.15
C SER A 108 -12.84 -5.32 -14.11
N PRO A 109 -13.41 -4.09 -14.07
CA PRO A 109 -13.08 -3.10 -13.05
C PRO A 109 -13.31 -3.59 -11.62
N ALA A 110 -14.34 -4.41 -11.41
CA ALA A 110 -14.66 -5.00 -10.11
C ALA A 110 -13.58 -5.98 -9.65
N LEU A 111 -13.05 -6.82 -10.56
CA LEU A 111 -11.96 -7.75 -10.26
C LEU A 111 -10.69 -6.98 -9.92
N ASN A 112 -10.36 -5.92 -10.66
CA ASN A 112 -9.22 -5.06 -10.37
C ASN A 112 -9.30 -4.47 -8.95
N ALA A 113 -10.44 -3.84 -8.61
CA ALA A 113 -10.66 -3.28 -7.27
C ALA A 113 -10.55 -4.35 -6.18
N THR A 114 -11.15 -5.52 -6.41
CA THR A 114 -11.11 -6.64 -5.46
C THR A 114 -9.70 -7.13 -5.21
N LEU A 115 -8.89 -7.31 -6.27
CA LEU A 115 -7.49 -7.74 -6.13
C LEU A 115 -6.66 -6.71 -5.37
N VAL A 116 -6.84 -5.42 -5.67
CA VAL A 116 -6.11 -4.34 -4.97
C VAL A 116 -6.46 -4.31 -3.48
N VAL A 117 -7.74 -4.45 -3.13
CA VAL A 117 -8.16 -4.48 -1.72
C VAL A 117 -7.70 -5.76 -1.03
N ALA A 118 -7.87 -6.92 -1.68
CA ALA A 118 -7.45 -8.21 -1.13
C ALA A 118 -5.94 -8.25 -0.91
N GLY A 119 -5.15 -7.71 -1.84
CA GLY A 119 -3.69 -7.60 -1.69
C GLY A 119 -3.30 -6.65 -0.57
N ALA A 120 -3.96 -5.50 -0.42
CA ALA A 120 -3.73 -4.59 0.70
C ALA A 120 -4.01 -5.27 2.07
N VAL A 121 -5.08 -6.05 2.15
CA VAL A 121 -5.40 -6.86 3.33
C VAL A 121 -4.33 -7.92 3.56
N ALA A 122 -3.93 -8.68 2.53
CA ALA A 122 -2.91 -9.71 2.65
C ALA A 122 -1.57 -9.16 3.14
N ILE A 123 -1.10 -8.03 2.58
CA ILE A 123 0.13 -7.35 3.03
C ILE A 123 0.02 -6.97 4.50
N ARG A 124 -1.14 -6.44 4.92
CA ARG A 124 -1.39 -6.10 6.33
C ARG A 124 -1.30 -7.33 7.23
N THR A 125 -1.96 -8.42 6.84
CA THR A 125 -1.99 -9.66 7.63
C THR A 125 -0.59 -10.22 7.80
N VAL A 126 0.19 -10.27 6.72
CA VAL A 126 1.59 -10.74 6.74
C VAL A 126 2.46 -9.83 7.61
N ALA A 127 2.35 -8.51 7.46
CA ALA A 127 3.10 -7.56 8.28
C ALA A 127 2.75 -7.67 9.77
N ALA A 128 1.48 -7.91 10.10
CA ALA A 128 1.03 -8.13 11.47
C ALA A 128 1.63 -9.41 12.07
N SER A 129 1.69 -10.51 11.31
CA SER A 129 2.31 -11.77 11.75
C SER A 129 3.78 -11.58 12.11
N PHE A 130 4.55 -10.84 11.31
CA PHE A 130 5.96 -10.54 11.60
C PHE A 130 6.14 -9.60 12.81
N ALA A 131 5.19 -8.70 13.05
CA ALA A 131 5.25 -7.79 14.20
C ALA A 131 4.95 -8.50 15.52
N ASP A 132 4.12 -9.54 15.50
CA ASP A 132 3.80 -10.36 16.67
C ASP A 132 4.98 -11.28 17.05
N ASP A 133 5.63 -11.87 16.05
CA ASP A 133 6.80 -12.74 16.21
C ASP A 133 7.98 -12.00 16.90
N ARG A 134 8.16 -10.72 16.60
CA ARG A 134 9.17 -9.86 17.28
C ARG A 134 8.82 -9.50 18.73
N ARG A 135 7.55 -9.57 19.13
CA ARG A 135 7.12 -9.37 20.54
C ARG A 135 7.23 -10.66 21.35
N GLY A 136 7.27 -11.81 20.67
CA GLY A 136 7.53 -13.13 21.24
C GLY A 136 8.99 -13.38 21.61
N MET A 137 9.93 -12.48 21.30
CA MET A 137 11.30 -12.57 21.82
C MET A 137 11.27 -12.31 23.33
N PRO A 138 11.47 -13.34 24.18
CA PRO A 138 11.57 -13.11 25.61
C PRO A 138 12.75 -12.16 25.82
N ARG A 139 12.53 -11.08 26.58
CA ARG A 139 13.58 -10.29 27.21
C ARG A 139 14.33 -11.14 28.24
N LEU A 140 14.94 -12.24 27.80
CA LEU A 140 15.96 -12.95 28.53
C LEU A 140 17.28 -12.31 28.09
N ALA A 141 18.15 -12.01 29.05
CA ALA A 141 19.47 -11.41 28.87
C ALA A 141 19.50 -9.88 28.62
N LEU A 142 19.11 -9.10 29.64
CA LEU A 142 19.84 -7.86 29.96
C LEU A 142 19.62 -7.36 31.40
N SER A 143 19.28 -8.25 32.35
CA SER A 143 19.53 -7.99 33.76
C SER A 143 20.94 -8.47 34.09
N TRP A 144 21.96 -7.74 33.63
CA TRP A 144 23.26 -7.81 34.28
C TRP A 144 23.08 -7.15 35.64
N ASP A 145 22.97 -7.99 36.66
CA ASP A 145 22.98 -7.62 38.07
C ASP A 145 24.38 -7.09 38.41
N VAL A 146 24.59 -5.80 38.13
CA VAL A 146 25.79 -5.08 38.56
C VAL A 146 25.58 -4.64 40.00
N GLY A 147 25.99 -5.51 40.90
CA GLY A 147 26.64 -5.19 42.17
C GLY A 147 26.03 -4.08 43.02
N ARG A 148 25.32 -4.47 44.08
CA ARG A 148 25.43 -3.79 45.38
C ARG A 148 25.72 -4.80 46.47
N VAL A 149 27.00 -5.15 46.58
CA VAL A 149 27.58 -5.58 47.85
C VAL A 149 27.84 -4.30 48.65
N ARG A 150 27.12 -4.15 49.76
CA ARG A 150 27.56 -3.34 50.90
C ARG A 150 27.31 -4.16 52.15
#